data_AF-A0A128FK23-F1
#
_entry.id   AF-A0A128FK23-F1
#
_cell.length_a   1.000
_cell.length_b   1.000
_cell.length_c   1.000
_cell.angle_alpha   90.00
_cell.angle_beta   90.00
_cell.angle_gamma   90.00
#
_symmetry.space_group_name_H-M   'P 1'
#
loop_
_entity.id
_entity.type
_entity.pdbx_description
1 polymer ?
#
loop_
_entity_poly.entity_id
_entity_poly.type
_entity_poly.pdbx_seq_one_letter_code
_entity_poly.pdbx_strand_id
1 'polypeptide(L)'
;MAKTAFSGPTTYYLSGVAKNLNKLLYRAEKRFPDSTITSHMVALISAIGSQINTNTTLSKGVLALMNSDISPIAVHSSMRNVNVQFVVKDEMYEGAIRALHDEFFVQKDNKDKQVA
;
A
#
# COMPACT_ATOMS: atom_id res chain seq x y z
N MET A 1 -33.70 2.72 -22.15
CA MET A 1 -32.38 3.24 -21.75
C MET A 1 -32.27 3.14 -20.23
N ALA A 2 -31.54 2.17 -19.70
CA ALA A 2 -31.17 2.13 -18.28
C ALA A 2 -29.65 2.29 -18.23
N LYS A 3 -29.17 3.48 -17.86
CA LYS A 3 -27.76 3.68 -17.53
C LYS A 3 -27.59 3.24 -16.09
N THR A 4 -27.40 1.95 -15.87
CA THR A 4 -26.97 1.44 -14.57
C THR A 4 -25.53 1.88 -14.37
N ALA A 5 -25.34 2.99 -13.64
CA ALA A 5 -24.01 3.39 -13.19
C ALA A 5 -23.59 2.45 -12.06
N PHE A 6 -22.88 1.38 -12.39
CA PHE A 6 -22.21 0.56 -11.37
C PHE A 6 -20.99 1.35 -10.88
N SER A 7 -21.11 2.01 -9.73
CA SER A 7 -19.94 2.48 -9.00
C SER A 7 -19.41 1.30 -8.19
N GLY A 8 -18.27 0.75 -8.58
CA GLY A 8 -17.58 -0.25 -7.78
C GLY A 8 -17.17 0.29 -6.40
N PRO A 9 -16.72 -0.59 -5.49
CA PRO A 9 -16.24 -0.17 -4.17
C PRO A 9 -15.13 0.88 -4.30
N THR A 10 -15.21 1.91 -3.47
CA THR A 10 -14.21 3.00 -3.43
C THR A 10 -13.52 2.98 -2.07
N THR A 11 -12.19 2.94 -2.08
CA THR A 11 -11.35 2.91 -0.87
C THR A 11 -10.69 4.26 -0.63
N TYR A 12 -10.74 4.76 0.60
CA TYR A 12 -10.09 6.00 1.02
C TYR A 12 -9.09 5.73 2.14
N TYR A 13 -7.88 6.29 2.02
CA TYR A 13 -6.89 6.32 3.11
C TYR A 13 -6.95 7.68 3.79
N LEU A 14 -7.20 7.70 5.10
CA LEU A 14 -7.43 8.92 5.87
C LEU A 14 -6.45 8.95 7.04
N SER A 15 -5.79 10.10 7.25
CA SER A 15 -5.02 10.37 8.46
C SER A 15 -5.92 11.05 9.50
N GLY A 16 -5.76 10.68 10.78
CA GLY A 16 -6.50 11.34 11.87
C GLY A 16 -6.64 10.50 13.13
N VAL A 17 -7.31 11.07 14.13
CA VAL A 17 -7.59 10.43 15.41
C VAL A 17 -8.88 9.60 15.36
N ALA A 18 -8.91 8.47 16.07
CA ALA A 18 -10.03 7.51 16.07
C ALA A 18 -11.41 8.15 16.37
N LYS A 19 -11.45 9.18 17.23
CA LYS A 19 -12.69 9.90 17.57
C LYS A 19 -13.34 10.58 16.35
N ASN A 20 -12.54 11.03 15.38
CA ASN A 20 -13.04 11.63 14.15
C ASN A 20 -13.50 10.57 13.15
N LEU A 21 -12.89 9.38 13.16
CA LEU A 21 -13.28 8.26 12.30
C LEU A 21 -14.72 7.81 12.57
N ASN A 22 -15.10 7.57 13.83
CA ASN A 22 -16.47 7.13 14.17
C ASN A 22 -17.54 8.13 13.72
N LYS A 23 -17.27 9.42 13.85
CA LYS A 23 -18.17 10.48 13.37
C LYS A 23 -18.28 10.49 11.85
N LEU A 24 -17.17 10.24 11.16
CA LEU A 24 -17.16 10.16 9.70
C LEU A 24 -17.96 8.94 9.23
N LEU A 25 -17.73 7.76 9.81
CA LEU A 25 -18.44 6.53 9.48
C LEU A 25 -19.95 6.70 9.66
N TYR A 26 -20.38 7.20 10.81
CA TYR A 26 -21.80 7.48 11.06
C TYR A 26 -22.42 8.42 10.00
N ARG A 27 -21.70 9.47 9.61
CA ARG A 27 -22.17 10.40 8.57
C ARG A 27 -22.21 9.75 7.18
N ALA A 28 -21.23 8.89 6.88
CA ALA A 28 -21.14 8.19 5.61
C ALA A 28 -22.27 7.15 5.47
N GLU A 29 -22.50 6.34 6.50
CA GLU A 29 -23.60 5.35 6.54
C GLU A 29 -24.97 6.03 6.39
N LYS A 30 -25.19 7.16 7.08
CA LYS A 30 -26.42 7.93 6.94
C LYS A 30 -26.60 8.54 5.55
N ARG A 31 -25.49 8.90 4.87
CA ARG A 31 -25.52 9.50 3.53
C ARG A 31 -25.70 8.44 2.44
N PHE A 32 -25.17 7.25 2.65
CA PHE A 32 -25.14 6.14 1.69
C PHE A 32 -25.75 4.88 2.33
N PRO A 33 -27.07 4.87 2.62
CA PRO A 33 -27.71 3.79 3.36
C PRO A 33 -27.69 2.44 2.62
N ASP A 34 -27.59 2.47 1.28
CA ASP A 34 -27.55 1.27 0.44
C ASP A 34 -26.12 0.74 0.21
N SER A 35 -25.10 1.35 0.84
CA SER A 35 -23.69 0.98 0.68
C SER A 35 -23.14 0.32 1.93
N THR A 36 -22.40 -0.77 1.75
CA THR A 36 -21.60 -1.37 2.83
C THR A 36 -20.34 -0.55 3.04
N ILE A 37 -20.15 -0.02 4.25
CA ILE A 37 -18.96 0.76 4.62
C ILE A 37 -18.15 -0.04 5.63
N THR A 38 -16.87 -0.24 5.33
CA THR A 38 -15.91 -0.90 6.23
C THR A 38 -14.73 0.02 6.52
N SER A 39 -14.08 -0.19 7.66
CA SER A 39 -12.90 0.58 8.05
C SER A 39 -11.93 -0.28 8.84
N HIS A 40 -10.63 -0.06 8.60
CA HIS A 40 -9.55 -0.78 9.25
C HIS A 40 -8.38 0.18 9.48
N MET A 41 -7.69 0.02 10.61
CA MET A 41 -6.39 0.66 10.81
C MET A 41 -5.35 -0.07 9.96
N VAL A 42 -4.59 0.70 9.20
CA VAL A 42 -3.59 0.20 8.25
C VAL A 42 -2.36 1.07 8.29
N ALA A 43 -1.21 0.47 7.97
CA ALA A 43 0.00 1.19 7.68
C ALA A 43 0.15 1.37 6.17
N LEU A 44 0.40 2.61 5.73
CA LEU A 44 0.72 2.96 4.35
C LEU A 44 2.22 3.27 4.27
N ILE A 45 2.97 2.42 3.60
CA ILE A 45 4.43 2.51 3.48
C ILE A 45 4.78 2.81 2.03
N SER A 46 5.65 3.79 1.78
CA SER A 46 6.03 4.17 0.43
C SER A 46 7.53 4.04 0.19
N ALA A 47 7.89 3.29 -0.85
CA ALA A 47 9.22 3.37 -1.46
C ALA A 47 9.22 4.53 -2.46
N ILE A 48 10.11 5.51 -2.26
CA ILE A 48 10.18 6.74 -3.06
C ILE A 48 11.59 6.85 -3.65
N GLY A 49 11.68 7.22 -4.92
CA GLY A 49 12.93 7.36 -5.65
C GLY A 49 12.78 8.27 -6.86
N SER A 50 13.88 8.88 -7.30
CA SER A 50 13.89 9.78 -8.45
C SER A 50 13.57 9.07 -9.78
N GLN A 51 13.93 7.79 -9.89
CA GLN A 51 13.70 6.94 -11.06
C GLN A 51 13.34 5.53 -10.58
N ILE A 52 12.05 5.26 -10.37
CA ILE A 52 11.59 3.93 -9.97
C ILE A 52 11.13 3.15 -11.21
N ASN A 53 11.63 1.92 -11.36
CA ASN A 53 10.97 0.94 -12.22
C ASN A 53 9.77 0.38 -11.45
N THR A 54 8.59 0.93 -11.71
CA THR A 54 7.34 0.63 -10.99
C THR A 54 7.04 -0.86 -10.91
N ASN A 55 7.16 -1.60 -12.02
CA ASN A 55 6.85 -3.03 -12.04
C ASN A 55 7.85 -3.83 -11.19
N THR A 56 9.15 -3.56 -11.35
CA THR A 56 10.19 -4.24 -10.59
C THR A 56 10.05 -3.96 -9.10
N THR A 57 9.82 -2.70 -8.71
CA THR A 57 9.66 -2.31 -7.30
C THR A 57 8.38 -2.89 -6.70
N LEU A 58 7.27 -2.93 -7.44
CA LEU A 58 6.04 -3.60 -7.03
C LEU A 58 6.30 -5.09 -6.76
N SER A 59 6.81 -5.82 -7.75
CA SER A 59 7.03 -7.27 -7.63
C SER A 59 8.00 -7.61 -6.49
N LYS A 60 9.12 -6.90 -6.38
CA LYS A 60 10.11 -7.11 -5.32
C LYS A 60 9.55 -6.78 -3.94
N GLY A 61 8.86 -5.66 -3.80
CA GLY A 61 8.30 -5.25 -2.52
C GLY A 61 7.21 -6.21 -2.04
N VAL A 62 6.32 -6.66 -2.93
CA VAL A 62 5.32 -7.70 -2.59
C VAL A 62 6.01 -8.98 -2.14
N LEU A 63 7.01 -9.45 -2.89
CA LEU A 63 7.74 -10.68 -2.53
C LEU A 63 8.46 -10.54 -1.19
N ALA A 64 9.12 -9.41 -0.92
CA ALA A 64 9.81 -9.14 0.32
C ALA A 64 8.87 -9.17 1.54
N LEU A 65 7.69 -8.57 1.39
CA LEU A 65 6.64 -8.62 2.42
C LEU A 65 6.17 -10.06 2.65
N MET A 66 5.85 -10.80 1.58
CA MET A 66 5.38 -12.19 1.69
C MET A 66 6.43 -13.11 2.32
N ASN A 67 7.72 -12.96 1.99
CA ASN A 67 8.83 -13.71 2.60
C ASN A 67 9.01 -13.42 4.10
N SER A 68 8.43 -12.32 4.58
CA SER A 68 8.42 -11.93 5.98
C SER A 68 7.08 -12.23 6.65
N ASP A 69 6.25 -13.09 6.05
CA ASP A 69 4.90 -13.45 6.48
C ASP A 69 3.92 -12.26 6.54
N ILE A 70 4.18 -11.21 5.77
CA ILE A 70 3.33 -10.01 5.68
C ILE A 70 2.58 -10.00 4.35
N SER A 71 1.26 -10.14 4.41
CA SER A 71 0.39 -10.03 3.24
C SER A 71 -0.08 -8.58 3.05
N PRO A 72 0.32 -7.89 1.95
CA PRO A 72 -0.20 -6.56 1.66
C PRO A 72 -1.69 -6.60 1.33
N ILE A 73 -2.44 -5.65 1.89
CA ILE A 73 -3.89 -5.43 1.66
C ILE A 73 -4.11 -4.80 0.29
N ALA A 74 -3.25 -3.86 -0.09
CA ALA A 74 -3.29 -3.17 -1.36
C ALA A 74 -1.89 -2.68 -1.74
N VAL A 75 -1.68 -2.48 -3.04
CA VAL A 75 -0.44 -1.93 -3.57
C VAL A 75 -0.78 -0.92 -4.65
N HIS A 76 -0.20 0.27 -4.56
CA HIS A 76 -0.46 1.39 -5.47
C HIS A 76 0.85 1.89 -6.07
N SER A 77 0.78 2.44 -7.28
CA SER A 77 1.90 3.15 -7.90
C SER A 77 1.44 4.50 -8.43
N SER A 78 2.34 5.49 -8.43
CA SER A 78 2.05 6.78 -9.04
C SER A 78 2.29 6.77 -10.55
N MET A 79 1.49 7.55 -11.28
CA MET A 79 1.70 7.76 -12.72
C MET A 79 3.05 8.38 -13.08
N ARG A 80 3.75 8.99 -12.11
CA ARG A 80 5.04 9.66 -12.32
C ARG A 80 6.23 8.71 -12.14
N ASN A 81 6.02 7.44 -11.83
CA ASN A 81 7.11 6.46 -11.59
C ASN A 81 8.12 6.94 -10.52
N VAL A 82 7.62 7.67 -9.52
CA VAL A 82 8.44 8.21 -8.40
C VAL A 82 8.21 7.48 -7.09
N ASN A 83 7.12 6.72 -6.99
CA ASN A 83 6.80 5.96 -5.80
C ASN A 83 5.99 4.70 -6.06
N VAL A 84 6.15 3.75 -5.14
CA VAL A 84 5.27 2.61 -4.93
C VAL A 84 4.82 2.62 -3.48
N GLN A 85 3.56 2.29 -3.24
CA GLN A 85 2.94 2.28 -1.92
C GLN A 85 2.40 0.90 -1.60
N PHE A 86 2.71 0.41 -0.40
CA PHE A 86 2.25 -0.85 0.15
C PHE A 86 1.36 -0.56 1.36
N VAL A 87 0.17 -1.15 1.37
CA VAL A 87 -0.77 -1.06 2.48
C VAL A 87 -0.75 -2.38 3.23
N VAL A 88 -0.44 -2.35 4.52
CA VAL A 88 -0.41 -3.53 5.40
C VAL A 88 -1.26 -3.28 6.64
N LYS A 89 -1.51 -4.32 7.43
CA LYS A 89 -2.13 -4.14 8.75
C LYS A 89 -1.25 -3.25 9.62
N ASP A 90 -1.85 -2.40 10.45
CA ASP A 90 -1.14 -1.47 11.33
C ASP A 90 -0.10 -2.16 12.22
N GLU A 91 -0.46 -3.29 12.81
CA GLU A 91 0.41 -4.14 13.64
C GLU A 91 1.67 -4.67 12.92
N MET A 92 1.67 -4.69 11.58
CA MET A 92 2.80 -5.17 10.77
C MET A 92 3.72 -4.03 10.32
N TYR A 93 3.49 -2.80 10.78
CA TYR A 93 4.24 -1.61 10.36
C TYR A 93 5.76 -1.80 10.44
N GLU A 94 6.28 -2.19 11.61
CA GLU A 94 7.73 -2.34 11.80
C GLU A 94 8.32 -3.44 10.94
N GLY A 95 7.66 -4.61 10.88
CA GLY A 95 8.10 -5.74 10.08
C GLY A 95 8.13 -5.40 8.59
N ALA A 96 7.10 -4.69 8.11
CA ALA A 96 7.00 -4.29 6.72
C ALA A 96 8.07 -3.26 6.34
N ILE A 97 8.37 -2.29 7.22
CA ILE A 97 9.47 -1.34 7.00
C ILE A 97 10.81 -2.06 6.91
N ARG A 98 11.11 -3.00 7.83
CA ARG A 98 12.36 -3.76 7.80
C ARG A 98 12.49 -4.60 6.53
N ALA A 99 11.45 -5.36 6.17
CA ALA A 99 11.44 -6.20 4.98
C ALA A 99 11.66 -5.40 3.68
N LEU A 100 10.97 -4.26 3.53
CA LEU A 100 11.12 -3.39 2.37
C LEU A 100 12.48 -2.70 2.35
N HIS A 101 13.00 -2.31 3.52
CA HIS A 101 14.32 -1.71 3.63
C HIS A 101 15.41 -2.70 3.22
N ASP A 102 15.33 -3.95 3.69
CA ASP A 102 16.28 -5.00 3.37
C ASP A 102 16.30 -5.31 1.86
N GLU A 103 15.15 -5.36 1.20
CA GLU A 103 15.09 -5.59 -0.25
C GLU A 103 15.63 -4.42 -1.09
N PHE A 104 15.38 -3.17 -0.68
CA PHE A 104 15.70 -2.01 -1.51
C PHE A 104 17.02 -1.31 -1.20
N PHE A 105 17.57 -1.46 0.01
CA PHE A 105 18.75 -0.71 0.46
C PHE A 105 19.94 -1.58 0.84
N VAL A 106 19.76 -2.88 1.11
CA VAL A 106 20.91 -3.75 1.37
C VAL A 106 21.59 -4.06 0.05
N GLN A 107 22.81 -3.52 -0.13
CA GLN A 107 23.62 -3.82 -1.30
C GLN A 107 23.93 -5.32 -1.33
N LYS A 108 23.45 -6.02 -2.37
CA LYS A 108 24.12 -7.24 -2.82
C LYS A 108 25.44 -6.79 -3.42
N ASP A 109 26.52 -6.98 -2.67
CA ASP A 109 27.89 -6.77 -3.11
C ASP A 109 28.12 -7.62 -4.37
N ASN A 110 27.87 -7.04 -5.55
CA ASN A 110 28.07 -7.69 -6.85
C ASN A 110 29.58 -7.79 -7.08
N LYS A 111 30.21 -8.79 -6.44
CA LYS A 111 31.53 -9.29 -6.83
C LYS A 111 31.41 -10.14 -8.10
N ASP A 112 30.94 -9.55 -9.19
CA ASP A 112 31.25 -10.07 -10.51
C ASP A 112 32.63 -9.54 -10.88
N LYS A 113 33.63 -10.36 -10.54
CA LYS A 113 34.96 -10.27 -11.13
C LYS A 113 34.79 -10.24 -12.64
N GLN A 114 35.14 -9.12 -13.25
CA GLN A 114 35.64 -9.13 -14.62
C GLN A 114 36.78 -10.15 -14.67
N VAL A 115 36.53 -11.29 -15.27
CA VAL A 115 37.59 -12.11 -15.85
C VAL A 115 37.61 -11.79 -17.33
N ALA A 116 38.69 -11.08 -17.68
CA ALA A 116 39.18 -10.83 -19.02
C ALA A 116 39.48 -12.14 -19.77
#